data_AF-A0A511XAH4-F1
#
_entry.id   AF-A0A511XAH4-F1
#
_cell.length_a   1.000
_cell.length_b   1.000
_cell.length_c   1.000
_cell.angle_alpha   90.00
_cell.angle_beta   90.00
_cell.angle_gamma   90.00
#
_symmetry.space_group_name_H-M   'P 1'
#
loop_
_entity.id
_entity.type
_entity.pdbx_description
1 polymer ?
#
loop_
_entity_poly.entity_id
_entity_poly.type
_entity_poly.pdbx_seq_one_letter_code
_entity_poly.pdbx_strand_id
1 'polypeptide(L)'
;MAYETINPGTGEVVKTFPQISDEDEAIEAANATPFGVGGSVFTADLDRDRRSIDQIESGVAFVNRPTWTAPELPFGGIKNSGYGHELSELGFEEFVIRKLTAVSPVCAPLPGGAAAD
;
A
#
# COMPACT_ATOMS: atom_id res chain seq x y z
N MET A 1 -7.81 -24.37 -11.38
CA MET A 1 -7.34 -23.78 -12.65
C MET A 1 -6.08 -23.02 -12.30
N ALA A 2 -4.91 -23.43 -12.78
CA ALA A 2 -3.69 -22.63 -12.63
C ALA A 2 -3.84 -21.36 -13.48
N TYR A 3 -3.57 -20.18 -12.91
CA TYR A 3 -3.59 -18.94 -13.66
C TYR A 3 -2.18 -18.66 -14.20
N GLU A 4 -2.09 -18.50 -15.52
CA GLU A 4 -0.86 -18.18 -16.24
C GLU A 4 -0.86 -16.69 -16.60
N THR A 5 0.22 -16.00 -16.25
CA THR A 5 0.44 -14.65 -16.79
C THR A 5 1.22 -14.79 -18.09
N ILE A 6 0.60 -14.45 -19.22
CA ILE A 6 1.22 -14.53 -20.55
C ILE A 6 1.75 -13.15 -20.95
N ASN A 7 3.01 -13.07 -21.38
CA ASN A 7 3.59 -11.87 -21.92
C ASN A 7 2.88 -11.53 -23.26
N PRO A 8 2.24 -10.35 -23.39
CA PRO A 8 1.47 -10.02 -24.59
C PRO A 8 2.35 -9.78 -25.83
N GLY A 9 3.64 -9.48 -25.66
CA GLY A 9 4.59 -9.26 -26.75
C GLY A 9 5.25 -10.54 -27.26
N THR A 10 5.41 -11.55 -26.40
CA THR A 10 6.13 -12.80 -26.75
C THR A 10 5.25 -14.06 -26.72
N GLY A 11 4.09 -14.01 -26.09
CA GLY A 11 3.23 -15.18 -25.88
C GLY A 11 3.77 -16.15 -24.82
N GLU A 12 4.85 -15.79 -24.12
CA GLU A 12 5.49 -16.66 -23.13
C GLU A 12 4.77 -16.61 -21.79
N VAL A 13 4.61 -17.76 -21.13
CA VAL A 13 4.13 -17.83 -19.75
C VAL A 13 5.22 -17.29 -18.83
N VAL A 14 4.99 -16.10 -18.29
CA VAL A 14 5.91 -15.38 -17.41
C VAL A 14 5.89 -15.97 -16.00
N LYS A 15 4.74 -16.48 -15.56
CA LYS A 15 4.59 -17.14 -14.26
C LYS A 15 3.32 -17.98 -14.20
N THR A 16 3.44 -19.17 -13.62
CA THR A 16 2.32 -20.04 -13.26
C THR A 16 2.18 -20.04 -11.74
N PHE A 17 0.97 -19.81 -11.23
CA PHE A 17 0.69 -19.93 -9.80
C PHE A 17 0.11 -21.31 -9.47
N PRO A 18 0.49 -21.93 -8.35
CA PRO A 18 -0.11 -23.17 -7.90
C PRO A 18 -1.61 -22.96 -7.69
N GLN A 19 -2.40 -24.02 -7.94
CA GLN A 19 -3.81 -23.98 -7.57
C GLN A 19 -3.93 -24.08 -6.06
N ILE A 20 -4.33 -22.97 -5.44
CA ILE A 20 -4.60 -22.90 -4.01
C ILE A 20 -6.11 -22.99 -3.81
N SER A 21 -6.53 -23.85 -2.89
CA SER A 21 -7.96 -24.11 -2.64
C SER A 21 -8.48 -23.37 -1.42
N ASP A 22 -7.58 -22.96 -0.54
CA ASP A 22 -7.87 -22.22 0.69
C ASP A 22 -7.51 -20.74 0.52
N GLU A 23 -8.33 -19.85 1.09
CA GLU A 23 -8.12 -18.41 0.94
C GLU A 23 -6.94 -17.89 1.74
N ASP A 24 -6.76 -18.40 2.95
CA ASP A 24 -5.69 -17.97 3.84
C ASP A 24 -4.34 -18.39 3.24
N GLU A 25 -4.26 -19.60 2.68
CA GLU A 25 -3.09 -20.05 1.92
C GLU A 25 -2.81 -19.16 0.70
N ALA A 26 -3.85 -18.65 0.02
CA ALA A 26 -3.69 -17.77 -1.13
C ALA A 26 -3.16 -16.39 -0.73
N ILE A 27 -3.63 -15.86 0.40
CA ILE A 27 -3.14 -14.61 0.99
C ILE A 27 -1.69 -14.76 1.46
N GLU A 28 -1.36 -15.86 2.15
CA GLU A 28 0.01 -16.17 2.55
C GLU A 28 0.95 -16.24 1.35
N ALA A 29 0.54 -16.94 0.29
CA ALA A 29 1.31 -17.04 -0.95
C ALA A 29 1.47 -15.68 -1.65
N ALA A 30 0.42 -14.84 -1.65
CA ALA A 30 0.47 -13.50 -2.20
C ALA A 30 1.43 -12.59 -1.41
N ASN A 31 1.50 -12.75 -0.09
CA ASN A 31 2.33 -11.94 0.80
C ASN A 31 3.79 -12.44 0.92
N ALA A 32 4.07 -13.68 0.50
CA ALA A 32 5.40 -14.29 0.59
C ALA A 32 6.49 -13.60 -0.26
N THR A 33 6.12 -12.67 -1.14
CA THR A 33 7.09 -11.82 -1.85
C THR A 33 7.73 -10.78 -0.93
N PRO A 34 9.04 -10.49 -1.08
CA PRO A 34 9.69 -9.40 -0.35
C PRO A 34 9.28 -8.00 -0.84
N PHE A 35 8.48 -7.92 -1.90
CA PHE A 35 7.98 -6.68 -2.51
C PHE A 35 6.48 -6.49 -2.24
N GLY A 36 6.01 -5.24 -2.23
CA GLY A 36 4.61 -4.89 -1.96
C GLY A 36 4.21 -3.54 -2.57
N VAL A 37 4.24 -3.42 -3.91
CA VAL A 37 3.71 -2.23 -4.61
C VAL A 37 2.19 -2.32 -4.72
N GLY A 38 1.70 -3.22 -5.57
CA GLY A 38 0.29 -3.34 -5.89
C GLY A 38 -0.21 -4.78 -5.79
N GLY A 39 -1.40 -4.93 -5.19
CA GLY A 39 -2.12 -6.19 -5.07
C GLY A 39 -3.48 -6.14 -5.79
N SER A 40 -4.01 -7.29 -6.17
CA SER A 40 -5.37 -7.37 -6.70
C SER A 40 -6.05 -8.68 -6.33
N VAL A 41 -7.32 -8.62 -5.93
CA VAL A 41 -8.18 -9.78 -5.67
C VAL A 41 -9.27 -9.82 -6.74
N PHE A 42 -9.55 -10.99 -7.31
CA PHE A 42 -10.61 -11.18 -8.30
C PHE A 42 -11.58 -12.25 -7.81
N THR A 43 -12.86 -11.89 -7.68
CA THR A 43 -13.92 -12.82 -7.24
C THR A 43 -15.31 -12.25 -7.58
N ALA A 44 -16.32 -13.10 -7.43
CA ALA A 44 -17.73 -12.72 -7.53
C ALA A 44 -18.37 -12.37 -6.17
N ASP A 45 -17.72 -12.67 -5.05
CA ASP A 45 -18.20 -12.41 -3.68
C ASP A 45 -17.51 -11.18 -3.06
N LEU A 46 -18.21 -10.04 -3.10
CA LEU A 46 -17.65 -8.75 -2.66
C LEU A 46 -17.52 -8.62 -1.13
N ASP A 47 -18.33 -9.34 -0.35
CA ASP A 47 -18.24 -9.29 1.11
C ASP A 47 -17.06 -10.11 1.62
N ARG A 48 -16.71 -11.16 0.89
CA ARG A 48 -15.47 -11.91 1.05
C ARG A 48 -14.26 -11.04 0.71
N ASP A 49 -14.28 -10.35 -0.44
CA ASP A 49 -13.18 -9.52 -0.92
C ASP A 49 -12.70 -8.46 0.05
N ARG A 50 -13.61 -7.77 0.73
CA ARG A 50 -13.22 -6.72 1.68
C ARG A 50 -12.29 -7.25 2.78
N ARG A 51 -12.50 -8.51 3.21
CA ARG A 51 -11.61 -9.13 4.19
C ARG A 51 -10.30 -9.58 3.56
N SER A 52 -10.33 -10.11 2.34
CA SER A 52 -9.13 -10.62 1.67
C SER A 52 -8.20 -9.48 1.27
N ILE A 53 -8.75 -8.39 0.72
CA ILE A 53 -7.96 -7.25 0.23
C ILE A 53 -7.23 -6.51 1.34
N ASP A 54 -7.86 -6.36 2.51
CA ASP A 54 -7.26 -5.73 3.69
C ASP A 54 -6.06 -6.53 4.24
N GLN A 55 -5.95 -7.82 3.89
CA GLN A 55 -4.84 -8.69 4.28
C GLN A 55 -3.70 -8.73 3.26
N ILE A 56 -3.86 -8.11 2.08
CA ILE A 56 -2.80 -8.05 1.09
C ILE A 56 -1.77 -7.01 1.51
N GLU A 57 -0.52 -7.46 1.71
CA GLU A 57 0.59 -6.62 2.12
C GLU A 57 1.18 -5.86 0.92
N SER A 58 0.48 -4.83 0.47
CA SER A 58 0.90 -3.91 -0.58
C SER A 58 0.53 -2.45 -0.27
N GLY A 59 1.20 -1.50 -0.92
CA GLY A 59 0.88 -0.07 -0.75
C GLY A 59 -0.42 0.35 -1.44
N VAL A 60 -0.81 -0.34 -2.52
CA VAL A 60 -2.13 -0.22 -3.14
C VAL A 60 -2.74 -1.59 -3.39
N ALA A 61 -4.05 -1.73 -3.29
CA ALA A 61 -4.75 -2.98 -3.58
C ALA A 61 -6.09 -2.72 -4.26
N PHE A 62 -6.52 -3.63 -5.15
CA PHE A 62 -7.76 -3.49 -5.91
C PHE A 62 -8.60 -4.77 -5.92
N VAL A 63 -9.92 -4.60 -5.94
CA VAL A 63 -10.87 -5.69 -6.18
C VAL A 63 -11.34 -5.64 -7.64
N ASN A 64 -11.32 -6.79 -8.30
CA ASN A 64 -11.84 -7.00 -9.66
C ASN A 64 -11.26 -6.05 -10.72
N ARG A 65 -10.05 -5.54 -10.45
CA ARG A 65 -9.26 -4.73 -11.38
C ARG A 65 -7.79 -5.05 -11.17
N PRO A 66 -6.99 -5.01 -12.24
CA PRO A 66 -5.54 -4.97 -12.09
C PRO A 66 -5.13 -3.66 -11.38
N THR A 67 -3.96 -3.67 -10.75
CA THR A 67 -3.34 -2.49 -10.15
C THR A 67 -3.39 -1.30 -11.11
N TRP A 68 -3.94 -0.19 -10.64
CA TRP A 68 -4.17 1.02 -11.43
C TRP A 68 -3.90 2.28 -10.58
N THR A 69 -3.93 3.46 -11.19
CA THR A 69 -3.69 4.73 -10.49
C THR A 69 -4.38 5.90 -11.20
N ALA A 70 -4.57 7.01 -10.48
CA ALA A 70 -5.08 8.29 -10.99
C ALA A 70 -4.43 9.44 -10.19
N PRO A 71 -4.37 10.67 -10.74
CA PRO A 71 -3.71 11.81 -10.08
C PRO A 71 -4.20 12.12 -8.67
N GLU A 72 -5.46 11.83 -8.37
CA GLU A 72 -6.10 12.04 -7.07
C GLU A 72 -5.90 10.89 -6.08
N LEU A 73 -5.37 9.74 -6.51
CA LEU A 73 -5.19 8.54 -5.69
C LEU A 73 -3.74 8.43 -5.21
N PRO A 74 -3.48 8.21 -3.90
CA PRO A 74 -2.13 7.97 -3.43
C PRO A 74 -1.61 6.65 -3.99
N PHE A 75 -0.37 6.65 -4.47
CA PHE A 75 0.29 5.46 -4.99
C PHE A 75 1.64 5.27 -4.30
N GLY A 76 1.90 4.09 -3.76
CA GLY A 76 3.12 3.81 -3.03
C GLY A 76 3.30 2.32 -2.82
N GLY A 77 4.45 1.95 -2.27
CA GLY A 77 4.77 0.57 -1.93
C GLY A 77 5.21 0.43 -0.48
N ILE A 78 5.29 -0.82 -0.04
CA ILE A 78 5.83 -1.20 1.26
C ILE A 78 6.92 -2.29 1.09
N LYS A 79 7.52 -2.74 2.19
CA LYS A 79 8.61 -3.74 2.19
C LYS A 79 9.81 -3.24 1.35
N ASN A 80 10.40 -4.12 0.53
CA ASN A 80 11.50 -3.75 -0.36
C ASN A 80 11.05 -2.92 -1.57
N SER A 81 9.75 -2.61 -1.69
CA SER A 81 9.25 -1.69 -2.71
C SER A 81 9.39 -0.21 -2.33
N GLY A 82 9.87 0.08 -1.11
CA GLY A 82 10.16 1.43 -0.66
C GLY A 82 9.16 1.96 0.37
N TYR A 83 9.11 3.28 0.47
CA TYR A 83 8.25 4.03 1.38
C TYR A 83 7.91 5.39 0.74
N GLY A 84 6.91 6.07 1.31
CA GLY A 84 6.37 7.31 0.77
C GLY A 84 5.28 7.06 -0.27
N HIS A 85 4.56 8.13 -0.62
CA HIS A 85 3.52 8.11 -1.65
C HIS A 85 3.87 9.07 -2.77
N GLU A 86 3.42 8.75 -3.98
CA GLU A 86 3.32 9.63 -5.12
C GLU A 86 1.86 9.93 -5.40
N LEU A 87 1.61 10.97 -6.21
CA LEU A 87 0.28 11.44 -6.59
C LEU A 87 -0.56 11.90 -5.37
N SER A 88 -1.81 12.28 -5.59
CA SER A 88 -2.72 12.86 -4.59
C SER A 88 -2.11 14.03 -3.81
N GLU A 89 -2.81 14.49 -2.78
CA GLU A 89 -2.24 15.43 -1.82
C GLU A 89 -1.11 14.78 -1.00
N LEU A 90 -1.22 13.49 -0.67
CA LEU A 90 -0.24 12.79 0.18
C LEU A 90 1.14 12.75 -0.47
N GLY A 91 1.23 12.46 -1.77
CA GLY A 91 2.51 12.48 -2.48
C GLY A 91 3.02 13.89 -2.76
N PHE A 92 2.14 14.89 -2.85
CA PHE A 92 2.58 16.28 -2.92
C PHE A 92 3.23 16.72 -1.60
N GLU A 93 2.69 16.30 -0.46
CA GLU A 93 3.22 16.62 0.86
C GLU A 93 4.63 16.06 1.11
N GLU A 94 5.05 14.98 0.41
CA GLU A 94 6.42 14.45 0.49
C GLU A 94 7.49 15.45 -0.01
N PHE A 95 7.09 16.42 -0.85
CA PHE A 95 7.98 17.48 -1.34
C PHE A 95 7.87 18.80 -0.55
N VAL A 96 7.07 18.82 0.52
CA VAL A 96 6.84 20.01 1.35
C VAL A 96 7.62 19.91 2.65
N ILE A 97 8.35 20.98 3.00
CA ILE A 97 9.01 21.09 4.29
C ILE A 97 8.03 21.70 5.29
N ARG A 98 7.55 20.90 6.26
CA ARG A 98 6.70 21.39 7.36
C ARG A 98 7.55 22.16 8.37
N LYS A 99 7.19 23.42 8.66
CA LYS A 99 7.88 24.28 9.62
C LYS A 99 7.06 24.43 10.89
N LEU A 100 7.59 23.97 12.02
CA LEU A 100 7.06 24.29 13.34
C LEU A 100 7.43 25.74 13.70
N THR A 101 6.46 26.53 14.12
CA THR A 101 6.68 27.86 14.70
C THR A 101 5.99 27.95 16.04
N ALA A 102 6.66 28.55 17.03
CA ALA A 102 6.13 28.81 18.35
C ALA A 102 6.55 30.22 18.77
N VAL A 103 5.64 30.96 19.39
CA VAL A 103 5.88 32.31 19.90
C VAL A 103 5.59 32.29 21.38
N SER A 104 6.59 32.69 22.18
CA SER A 104 6.48 32.74 23.63
C SER A 104 6.92 34.11 24.15
N PRO A 105 6.29 34.64 25.22
CA PRO A 105 6.83 35.76 25.97
C PRO A 105 8.25 35.49 26.48
N VAL A 106 9.00 36.57 26.72
CA VAL A 106 10.28 36.48 27.44
C VAL A 106 10.03 35.82 28.80
N CYS A 107 10.87 34.86 29.17
CA CYS A 107 10.76 34.05 30.40
C CYS A 107 9.56 33.09 30.46
N ALA A 108 8.85 32.83 29.36
CA ALA A 108 7.88 31.73 29.35
C ALA A 108 8.58 30.39 29.65
N PRO A 109 8.02 29.55 30.53
CA PRO A 109 8.57 28.23 30.78
C PRO A 109 8.55 27.38 29.51
N LEU A 110 9.50 26.46 29.39
CA LEU A 110 9.48 25.48 28.31
C LEU A 110 8.19 24.64 28.41
N PRO A 111 7.53 24.32 27.27
CA PRO A 111 6.42 23.38 27.27
C PRO A 111 6.84 22.06 27.93
N GLY A 112 6.14 21.65 28.99
CA GLY A 112 6.45 20.44 29.76
C GLY A 112 7.37 20.62 30.97
N GLY A 113 7.89 21.82 31.24
CA GLY A 113 8.50 22.15 32.52
C GLY A 113 7.43 22.39 33.58
N ALA A 114 7.52 21.71 34.73
CA ALA A 114 6.68 22.02 35.88
C ALA A 114 6.81 23.52 36.22
N ALA A 115 5.69 24.19 36.45
CA ALA A 115 5.69 25.56 36.94
C ALA A 115 6.49 25.57 38.25
N ALA A 116 7.54 26.39 38.32
CA ALA A 116 8.26 26.60 39.57
C ALA A 116 7.29 27.21 40.58
N ASP A 117 7.06 26.45 41.64
CA ASP A 117 6.31 26.75 42.86
C ASP A 117 6.77 28.03 43.56
#